data_AF-A0A7S1SIN9-F1
#
_entry.id   AF-A0A7S1SIN9-F1
#
_cell.length_a   1.000
_cell.length_b   1.000
_cell.length_c   1.000
_cell.angle_alpha   90.00
_cell.angle_beta   90.00
_cell.angle_gamma   90.00
#
_symmetry.space_group_name_H-M   'P 1'
#
loop_
_entity.id
_entity.type
_entity.pdbx_description
1 polymer ?
#
loop_
_entity_poly.entity_id
_entity_poly.type
_entity_poly.pdbx_seq_one_letter_code
_entity_poly.pdbx_strand_id
1 'polypeptide(L)'
;GSISAPVQAALEKALAEKLAPALKTPVQDGMHSCFTSTLLPGFQSAVHEMFTQLNTAVTAGLREHAETSSMQAVRAVTEQLGSTNAMLDSLRRDLEQYQTKVEDGLKGAGQQAPGHAPPATKALSLAEIEAKQDPTIRLQQLVSQGEYEEAFTMALSLSHVETVVWLCQLADLRSVLQKPCKLSQSVLLSLVQQLGSDLGNRGGGMQEKLDWIQDLALQLDTSDPVLAPHMGPILSQLLANLKAAEAVAPREDSSAFRIVTHIVKSLLTTCQ
;
A
#
# COMPACT_ATOMS: atom_id res chain seq x y z
N GLY A 1 90.35 -6.39 -11.79
CA GLY A 1 90.03 -4.95 -11.83
C GLY A 1 88.89 -4.69 -10.88
N SER A 2 89.17 -4.08 -9.73
CA SER A 2 88.14 -3.64 -8.80
C SER A 2 87.76 -2.21 -9.13
N ILE A 3 86.50 -1.97 -9.45
CA ILE A 3 85.92 -0.64 -9.50
C ILE A 3 85.96 -0.10 -8.06
N SER A 4 86.58 1.06 -7.83
CA SER A 4 86.74 1.58 -6.48
C SER A 4 85.37 1.95 -5.88
N ALA A 5 85.15 1.61 -4.61
CA ALA A 5 83.93 1.91 -3.84
C ALA A 5 83.29 3.31 -4.09
N PRO A 6 84.04 4.42 -4.25
CA PRO A 6 83.42 5.72 -4.54
C PRO A 6 82.72 5.79 -5.90
N VAL A 7 83.16 5.02 -6.91
CA VAL A 7 82.52 4.99 -8.23
C VAL A 7 81.20 4.23 -8.18
N GLN A 8 81.13 3.14 -7.39
CA GLN A 8 79.90 2.38 -7.22
C GLN A 8 78.84 3.17 -6.43
N ALA A 9 79.25 3.87 -5.36
CA ALA A 9 78.35 4.75 -4.61
C ALA A 9 77.87 5.94 -5.45
N ALA A 10 78.72 6.52 -6.30
CA ALA A 10 78.34 7.59 -7.22
C ALA A 10 77.37 7.09 -8.30
N LEU A 11 77.56 5.87 -8.81
CA LEU A 11 76.67 5.25 -9.78
C LEU A 11 75.29 4.94 -9.18
N GLU A 12 75.23 4.38 -7.98
CA GLU A 12 73.98 4.10 -7.27
C GLU A 12 73.20 5.40 -6.98
N LYS A 13 73.90 6.46 -6.54
CA LYS A 13 73.29 7.76 -6.30
C LYS A 13 72.76 8.39 -7.59
N ALA A 14 73.54 8.37 -8.67
CA ALA A 14 73.12 8.90 -9.97
C ALA A 14 71.97 8.09 -10.58
N LEU A 15 71.98 6.76 -10.40
CA LEU A 15 70.90 5.88 -10.82
C LEU A 15 69.62 6.18 -10.03
N ALA A 16 69.70 6.32 -8.70
CA ALA A 16 68.56 6.67 -7.86
C ALA A 16 67.98 8.06 -8.20
N GLU A 17 68.83 9.07 -8.41
CA GLU A 17 68.40 10.43 -8.78
C GLU A 17 67.75 10.50 -10.16
N LYS A 18 68.16 9.66 -11.12
CA LYS A 18 67.65 9.68 -12.50
C LYS A 18 66.48 8.72 -12.72
N LEU A 19 66.48 7.56 -12.06
CA LEU A 19 65.49 6.50 -12.25
C LEU A 19 64.16 6.84 -11.59
N ALA A 20 64.16 7.41 -10.38
CA ALA A 20 62.94 7.79 -9.69
C ALA A 20 62.04 8.77 -10.49
N PRO A 21 62.57 9.89 -11.05
CA PRO A 21 61.76 10.75 -11.91
C PRO A 21 61.44 10.12 -13.28
N ALA A 22 62.31 9.26 -13.82
CA ALA A 22 62.07 8.57 -15.09
C ALA A 22 60.95 7.50 -15.01
N LEU A 23 60.76 6.87 -13.84
CA LEU A 23 59.71 5.87 -13.61
C LEU A 23 58.36 6.48 -13.20
N LYS A 24 58.35 7.69 -12.64
CA LYS A 24 57.12 8.32 -12.14
C LYS A 24 56.07 8.51 -13.22
N THR A 25 56.47 9.11 -14.36
CA THR A 25 55.54 9.42 -15.46
C THR A 25 55.00 8.15 -16.14
N PRO A 26 55.83 7.16 -16.52
CA PRO A 26 55.33 5.92 -17.13
C PRO A 26 54.41 5.11 -16.21
N VAL A 27 54.69 5.08 -14.90
CA VAL A 27 53.82 4.39 -13.92
C VAL A 27 52.49 5.13 -13.79
N GLN A 28 52.52 6.46 -13.70
CA GLN A 28 51.31 7.27 -13.61
C GLN A 28 50.46 7.15 -14.88
N ASP A 29 51.08 7.19 -16.05
CA ASP A 29 50.40 7.03 -17.34
C ASP A 29 49.86 5.61 -17.52
N GLY A 30 50.62 4.58 -17.10
CA GLY A 30 50.18 3.19 -17.10
C GLY A 30 48.99 2.95 -16.17
N MET A 31 49.00 3.56 -14.98
CA MET A 31 47.91 3.45 -14.01
C MET A 31 46.66 4.20 -14.49
N HIS A 32 46.83 5.40 -15.06
CA HIS A 32 45.74 6.14 -15.68
C HIS A 32 45.15 5.35 -16.85
N SER A 33 45.99 4.83 -17.75
CA SER A 33 45.59 4.03 -18.90
C SER A 33 44.86 2.74 -18.49
N CYS A 34 45.34 2.02 -17.47
CA CYS A 34 44.66 0.85 -16.91
C CYS A 34 43.31 1.22 -16.32
N PHE A 35 43.23 2.35 -15.61
CA PHE A 35 41.98 2.83 -15.04
C PHE A 35 40.94 3.18 -16.12
N THR A 36 41.32 3.98 -17.13
CA THR A 36 40.39 4.40 -18.19
C THR A 36 40.08 3.32 -19.23
N SER A 37 41.02 2.41 -19.50
CA SER A 37 40.86 1.43 -20.60
C SER A 37 40.37 0.06 -20.12
N THR A 38 40.52 -0.25 -18.82
CA THR A 38 40.21 -1.57 -18.28
C THR A 38 39.22 -1.51 -17.12
N LEU A 39 39.50 -0.71 -16.08
CA LEU A 39 38.65 -0.67 -14.89
C LEU A 39 37.33 0.06 -15.10
N LEU A 40 37.36 1.27 -15.68
CA LEU A 40 36.15 2.06 -15.93
C LEU A 40 35.21 1.33 -16.92
N PRO A 41 35.69 0.78 -18.06
CA PRO A 41 34.82 0.03 -18.96
C PRO A 41 34.31 -1.28 -18.34
N GLY A 42 35.16 -2.01 -17.60
CA GLY A 42 34.74 -3.23 -16.91
C GLY A 42 33.65 -2.97 -15.88
N PHE A 43 33.79 -1.89 -15.10
CA PHE A 43 32.77 -1.46 -14.15
C PHE A 43 31.46 -1.04 -14.85
N GLN A 44 31.55 -0.20 -15.89
CA GLN A 44 30.37 0.22 -16.65
C GLN A 44 29.63 -0.97 -17.26
N SER A 45 30.37 -1.94 -17.81
CA SER A 45 29.79 -3.15 -18.39
C SER A 45 29.11 -4.03 -17.34
N ALA A 46 29.73 -4.21 -16.17
CA ALA A 46 29.15 -4.96 -15.07
C ALA A 46 27.87 -4.30 -14.51
N VAL A 47 27.87 -2.97 -14.38
CA VAL A 47 26.66 -2.21 -13.97
C VAL A 47 25.56 -2.33 -15.01
N HIS A 48 25.91 -2.25 -16.30
CA HIS A 48 24.95 -2.41 -17.39
C HIS A 48 24.32 -3.81 -17.41
N GLU A 49 25.14 -4.84 -17.22
CA GLU A 49 24.70 -6.24 -17.18
C GLU A 49 23.83 -6.52 -15.94
N MET A 50 24.22 -5.98 -14.77
CA MET A 50 23.43 -6.07 -13.54
C MET A 50 22.08 -5.34 -13.69
N PHE A 51 22.07 -4.16 -14.31
CA PHE A 51 20.82 -3.43 -14.58
C PHE A 51 19.89 -4.21 -15.51
N THR A 52 20.47 -4.83 -16.55
CA THR A 52 19.72 -5.65 -17.51
C THR A 52 19.15 -6.90 -16.86
N GLN A 53 19.93 -7.59 -16.01
CA GLN A 53 19.44 -8.73 -15.24
C GLN A 53 18.32 -8.34 -14.27
N LEU A 54 18.48 -7.23 -13.54
CA LEU A 54 17.46 -6.74 -12.61
C LEU A 54 16.16 -6.42 -13.34
N ASN A 55 16.23 -5.69 -14.46
CA ASN A 55 15.06 -5.37 -15.28
C ASN A 55 14.36 -6.63 -15.82
N THR A 56 15.14 -7.63 -16.25
CA THR A 56 14.61 -8.90 -16.76
C THR A 56 13.91 -9.70 -15.66
N ALA A 57 14.54 -9.82 -14.48
CA ALA A 57 13.98 -10.55 -13.35
C ALA A 57 12.67 -9.91 -12.85
N VAL A 58 12.62 -8.59 -12.76
CA VAL A 58 11.42 -7.86 -12.36
C VAL A 58 10.30 -8.04 -13.39
N THR A 59 10.60 -7.91 -14.68
CA THR A 59 9.61 -8.08 -15.75
C THR A 59 9.05 -9.50 -15.78
N ALA A 60 9.91 -10.51 -15.61
CA ALA A 60 9.52 -11.91 -15.54
C ALA A 60 8.62 -12.18 -14.32
N GLY A 61 9.01 -11.68 -13.14
CA GLY A 61 8.22 -11.84 -11.91
C GLY A 61 6.85 -11.16 -12.00
N LEU A 62 6.77 -9.98 -12.60
CA LEU A 62 5.49 -9.28 -12.78
C LEU A 62 4.55 -10.03 -13.74
N ARG A 63 5.11 -10.61 -14.82
CA ARG A 63 4.37 -11.44 -15.77
C ARG A 63 3.86 -12.73 -15.11
N GLU A 64 4.71 -13.41 -14.35
CA GLU A 64 4.33 -14.62 -13.61
C GLU A 64 3.26 -14.34 -12.56
N HIS A 65 3.36 -13.21 -11.85
CA HIS A 65 2.34 -12.78 -10.90
C HIS A 65 1.01 -12.44 -11.59
N ALA A 66 1.03 -11.76 -12.73
CA ALA A 66 -0.18 -11.46 -13.51
C ALA A 66 -0.87 -12.74 -14.02
N GLU A 67 -0.08 -13.72 -14.51
CA GLU A 67 -0.60 -15.01 -14.95
C GLU A 67 -1.16 -15.84 -13.78
N THR A 68 -0.49 -15.84 -12.62
CA THR A 68 -0.95 -16.54 -11.42
C THR A 68 -2.23 -15.93 -10.86
N SER A 69 -2.31 -14.60 -10.79
CA SER A 69 -3.50 -13.88 -10.33
C SER A 69 -4.69 -14.10 -11.27
N SER A 70 -4.47 -14.04 -12.59
CA SER A 70 -5.48 -14.37 -13.61
C SER A 70 -5.97 -15.81 -13.48
N MET A 71 -5.06 -16.77 -13.30
CA MET A 71 -5.43 -18.19 -13.15
C MET A 71 -6.19 -18.47 -11.84
N GLN A 72 -5.86 -17.77 -10.75
CA GLN A 72 -6.63 -17.83 -9.51
C GLN A 72 -8.04 -17.24 -9.67
N ALA A 73 -8.18 -16.11 -10.38
CA ALA A 73 -9.48 -15.52 -10.68
C ALA A 73 -10.35 -16.46 -11.54
N VAL A 74 -9.78 -17.08 -12.58
CA VAL A 74 -10.48 -18.07 -13.41
C VAL A 74 -10.90 -19.30 -12.60
N ARG A 75 -10.04 -19.78 -11.69
CA ARG A 75 -10.38 -20.88 -10.78
C ARG A 75 -11.54 -20.53 -9.86
N ALA A 76 -11.49 -19.37 -9.21
CA ALA A 76 -12.56 -18.89 -8.33
C ALA A 76 -13.91 -18.78 -9.07
N VAL A 77 -13.90 -18.24 -10.29
CA VAL A 77 -15.10 -18.17 -11.14
C VAL A 77 -15.62 -19.56 -11.51
N THR A 78 -14.72 -20.50 -11.83
CA THR A 78 -15.10 -21.88 -12.18
C THR A 78 -15.74 -22.61 -11.00
N GLU A 79 -15.21 -22.43 -9.79
CA GLU A 79 -15.78 -22.99 -8.55
C GLU A 79 -17.13 -22.37 -8.21
N GLN A 80 -17.27 -21.05 -8.35
CA GLN A 80 -18.56 -20.36 -8.18
C GLN A 80 -19.61 -20.86 -9.18
N LEU A 81 -19.23 -21.06 -10.45
CA LEU A 81 -20.15 -21.57 -11.47
C LEU A 81 -20.58 -23.02 -11.15
N GLY A 82 -19.66 -23.85 -10.66
CA GLY A 82 -19.95 -25.21 -10.21
C GLY A 82 -20.92 -25.23 -9.03
N SER A 83 -20.72 -24.35 -8.04
CA SER A 83 -21.62 -24.18 -6.89
C SER A 83 -23.02 -23.71 -7.34
N THR A 84 -23.07 -22.73 -8.25
CA THR A 84 -24.32 -22.21 -8.79
C THR A 84 -25.10 -23.30 -9.53
N ASN A 85 -24.42 -24.12 -10.34
CA ASN A 85 -25.07 -25.23 -11.05
C ASN A 85 -25.61 -26.29 -10.08
N ALA A 86 -24.87 -26.63 -9.03
CA ALA A 86 -25.33 -27.55 -7.98
C ALA A 86 -26.56 -27.00 -7.22
N MET A 87 -26.61 -25.69 -6.99
CA MET A 87 -27.78 -25.02 -6.40
C MET A 87 -28.99 -25.07 -7.33
N LEU A 88 -28.79 -24.88 -8.64
CA LEU A 88 -29.82 -24.99 -9.67
C LEU A 88 -30.39 -26.41 -9.75
N ASP A 89 -29.53 -27.42 -9.66
CA ASP A 89 -29.94 -28.84 -9.58
C ASP A 89 -30.69 -29.16 -8.28
N SER A 90 -30.36 -28.50 -7.18
CA SER A 90 -31.12 -28.64 -5.93
C SER A 90 -32.52 -28.02 -6.07
N LEU A 91 -32.59 -26.80 -6.60
CA LEU A 91 -33.86 -26.09 -6.80
C LEU A 91 -34.78 -26.84 -7.78
N ARG A 92 -34.19 -27.42 -8.83
CA ARG A 92 -34.91 -28.29 -9.77
C ARG A 92 -35.51 -29.51 -9.06
N ARG A 93 -34.73 -30.19 -8.22
CA ARG A 93 -35.21 -31.34 -7.43
C ARG A 93 -36.30 -30.94 -6.45
N ASP A 94 -36.19 -29.78 -5.82
CA ASP A 94 -37.21 -29.25 -4.92
C ASP A 94 -38.51 -28.95 -5.68
N LEU A 95 -38.43 -28.32 -6.86
CA LEU A 95 -39.58 -28.08 -7.73
C LEU A 95 -40.25 -29.38 -8.17
N GLU A 96 -39.48 -30.39 -8.57
CA GLU A 96 -40.00 -31.72 -8.92
C GLU A 96 -40.73 -32.35 -7.71
N GLN A 97 -40.16 -32.27 -6.50
CA GLN A 97 -40.83 -32.73 -5.27
C GLN A 97 -42.12 -31.96 -4.95
N TYR A 98 -42.12 -30.63 -5.13
CA TYR A 98 -43.31 -29.81 -4.93
C TYR A 98 -44.40 -30.16 -5.94
N GLN A 99 -44.06 -30.37 -7.21
CA GLN A 99 -44.99 -30.79 -8.25
C GLN A 99 -45.65 -32.13 -7.91
N THR A 100 -44.86 -33.12 -7.49
CA THR A 100 -45.40 -34.44 -7.09
C THR A 100 -46.30 -34.33 -5.86
N LYS A 101 -45.93 -33.52 -4.85
CA LYS A 101 -46.76 -33.27 -3.66
C LYS A 101 -48.05 -32.51 -3.97
N VAL A 102 -48.04 -31.60 -4.94
CA VAL A 102 -49.24 -30.88 -5.40
C VAL A 102 -50.15 -31.80 -6.20
N GLU A 103 -49.61 -32.68 -7.06
CA GLU A 103 -50.41 -33.69 -7.76
C GLU A 103 -51.02 -34.74 -6.82
N ASP A 104 -50.27 -35.19 -5.80
CA ASP A 104 -50.80 -36.10 -4.76
C ASP A 104 -51.82 -35.38 -3.86
N GLY A 105 -51.57 -34.11 -3.51
CA GLY A 105 -52.50 -33.29 -2.73
C GLY A 105 -53.80 -32.97 -3.48
N LEU A 106 -53.76 -32.84 -4.81
CA LEU A 106 -54.95 -32.65 -5.64
C LEU A 106 -55.80 -33.92 -5.74
N LYS A 107 -55.21 -35.10 -5.50
CA LYS A 107 -55.94 -36.37 -5.37
C LYS A 107 -56.41 -36.66 -3.94
N GLY A 108 -56.04 -35.83 -2.97
CA GLY A 108 -56.36 -36.05 -1.56
C GLY A 108 -56.53 -34.77 -0.76
N ALA A 109 -57.60 -34.00 -0.99
CA ALA A 109 -58.04 -32.99 -0.02
C ALA A 109 -59.55 -32.70 -0.12
N GLY A 110 -60.35 -33.57 0.47
CA GLY A 110 -61.49 -33.13 1.27
C GLY A 110 -61.02 -32.89 2.71
N GLN A 111 -61.20 -31.66 3.19
CA GLN A 111 -61.21 -31.22 4.60
C GLN A 111 -59.91 -30.65 5.22
N GLN A 112 -60.02 -29.32 5.45
CA GLN A 112 -59.69 -28.52 6.63
C GLN A 112 -58.24 -28.09 6.94
N ALA A 113 -58.10 -26.76 7.03
CA ALA A 113 -56.98 -26.00 7.57
C ALA A 113 -56.83 -26.18 9.10
N PRO A 114 -55.65 -25.88 9.68
CA PRO A 114 -55.42 -24.53 10.21
C PRO A 114 -54.00 -23.99 9.96
N GLY A 115 -53.89 -22.66 9.96
CA GLY A 115 -52.73 -21.91 9.47
C GLY A 115 -51.45 -22.09 10.28
N HIS A 116 -50.33 -21.86 9.59
CA HIS A 116 -49.08 -21.33 10.12
C HIS A 116 -48.49 -20.42 9.03
N ALA A 117 -48.00 -19.25 9.45
CA ALA A 117 -47.42 -18.20 8.62
C ALA A 117 -46.32 -18.72 7.67
N PRO A 118 -46.10 -18.08 6.51
CA PRO A 118 -45.07 -18.50 5.57
C PRO A 118 -43.69 -18.37 6.22
N PRO A 119 -42.80 -19.40 6.17
CA PRO A 119 -41.39 -19.15 6.38
C PRO A 119 -40.94 -18.29 5.20
N ALA A 120 -40.52 -17.06 5.51
CA ALA A 120 -39.95 -16.11 4.56
C ALA A 120 -38.80 -16.78 3.80
N THR A 121 -39.13 -17.37 2.64
CA THR A 121 -38.17 -17.78 1.64
C THR A 121 -37.66 -16.47 1.08
N LYS A 122 -36.44 -16.07 1.49
CA LYS A 122 -35.74 -14.92 0.95
C LYS A 122 -35.66 -15.11 -0.56
N ALA A 123 -36.63 -14.53 -1.27
CA ALA A 123 -36.55 -14.33 -2.70
C ALA A 123 -35.28 -13.52 -2.91
N LEU A 124 -34.34 -14.08 -3.68
CA LEU A 124 -33.10 -13.39 -3.95
C LEU A 124 -33.45 -12.05 -4.59
N SER A 125 -33.13 -10.98 -3.86
CA SER A 125 -33.50 -9.63 -4.24
C SER A 125 -32.52 -9.13 -5.30
N LEU A 126 -32.90 -8.13 -6.09
CA LEU A 126 -32.04 -7.43 -7.05
C LEU A 126 -30.66 -7.02 -6.45
N ALA A 127 -30.58 -6.91 -5.12
CA ALA A 127 -29.37 -6.73 -4.32
C ALA A 127 -28.31 -7.84 -4.45
N GLU A 128 -28.68 -9.08 -4.78
CA GLU A 128 -27.72 -10.17 -4.99
C GLU A 128 -27.09 -10.15 -6.40
N ILE A 129 -27.62 -9.35 -7.33
CA ILE A 129 -27.03 -9.11 -8.66
C ILE A 129 -26.17 -7.84 -8.65
N GLU A 130 -26.52 -6.82 -7.87
CA GLU A 130 -25.59 -5.72 -7.51
C GLU A 130 -24.43 -6.19 -6.64
N ALA A 131 -24.57 -7.36 -5.99
CA ALA A 131 -23.51 -8.03 -5.23
C ALA A 131 -22.35 -8.59 -6.10
N LYS A 132 -22.26 -8.23 -7.39
CA LYS A 132 -20.97 -8.13 -8.11
C LYS A 132 -20.11 -6.92 -7.67
N GLN A 133 -20.59 -6.20 -6.65
CA GLN A 133 -19.96 -5.34 -5.64
C GLN A 133 -19.03 -4.23 -6.15
N ASP A 134 -19.63 -3.06 -6.31
CA ASP A 134 -18.93 -1.79 -6.13
C ASP A 134 -18.34 -1.76 -4.70
N PRO A 135 -17.02 -1.52 -4.53
CA PRO A 135 -16.37 -1.46 -3.22
C PRO A 135 -17.05 -0.48 -2.26
N THR A 136 -17.71 0.56 -2.76
CA THR A 136 -18.41 1.55 -1.94
C THR A 136 -19.59 0.96 -1.16
N ILE A 137 -20.36 0.03 -1.73
CA ILE A 137 -21.49 -0.61 -1.05
C ILE A 137 -20.98 -1.48 0.11
N ARG A 138 -19.88 -2.19 -0.11
CA ARG A 138 -19.25 -2.99 0.94
C ARG A 138 -18.71 -2.11 2.07
N LEU A 139 -18.09 -0.98 1.75
CA LEU A 139 -17.62 0.00 2.73
C LEU A 139 -18.77 0.60 3.56
N GLN A 140 -19.89 0.97 2.93
CA GLN A 140 -21.08 1.46 3.64
C GLN A 140 -21.61 0.42 4.64
N GLN A 141 -21.65 -0.84 4.22
CA GLN A 141 -22.10 -1.94 5.07
C GLN A 141 -21.18 -2.10 6.30
N LEU A 142 -19.86 -2.08 6.11
CA LEU A 142 -18.89 -2.19 7.21
C LEU A 142 -19.01 -1.03 8.21
N VAL A 143 -19.17 0.21 7.72
CA VAL A 143 -19.41 1.39 8.58
C VAL A 143 -20.71 1.25 9.37
N SER A 144 -21.79 0.78 8.73
CA SER A 144 -23.08 0.58 9.40
C SER A 144 -23.05 -0.50 10.50
N GLN A 145 -22.13 -1.45 10.37
CA GLN A 145 -21.90 -2.53 11.35
C GLN A 145 -20.97 -2.11 12.49
N GLY A 146 -20.33 -0.94 12.37
CA GLY A 146 -19.31 -0.47 13.33
C GLY A 146 -17.93 -1.12 13.14
N GLU A 147 -17.72 -1.85 12.04
CA GLU A 147 -16.47 -2.52 11.69
C GLU A 147 -15.53 -1.54 10.97
N TYR A 148 -15.10 -0.50 11.70
CA TYR A 148 -14.29 0.58 11.14
C TYR A 148 -12.90 0.11 10.68
N GLU A 149 -12.25 -0.81 11.42
CA GLU A 149 -10.93 -1.35 11.04
C GLU A 149 -10.97 -1.97 9.64
N GLU A 150 -11.94 -2.85 9.39
CA GLU A 150 -12.10 -3.51 8.09
C GLU A 150 -12.47 -2.51 6.99
N ALA A 151 -13.34 -1.54 7.30
CA ALA A 151 -13.73 -0.50 6.34
C ALA A 151 -12.52 0.34 5.90
N PHE A 152 -11.73 0.85 6.85
CA PHE A 152 -10.58 1.69 6.54
C PHE A 152 -9.44 0.87 5.92
N THR A 153 -9.21 -0.36 6.36
CA THR A 153 -8.22 -1.25 5.72
C THR A 153 -8.57 -1.53 4.26
N MET A 154 -9.86 -1.79 3.98
CA MET A 154 -10.35 -2.00 2.63
C MET A 154 -10.21 -0.71 1.80
N ALA A 155 -10.62 0.44 2.32
CA ALA A 155 -10.49 1.72 1.61
C ALA A 155 -9.02 2.07 1.30
N LEU A 156 -8.10 1.84 2.25
CA LEU A 156 -6.67 2.03 2.05
C LEU A 156 -6.09 1.05 1.01
N SER A 157 -6.58 -0.19 0.96
CA SER A 157 -6.13 -1.19 -0.03
C SER A 157 -6.48 -0.81 -1.47
N LEU A 158 -7.55 -0.05 -1.66
CA LEU A 158 -7.96 0.43 -2.98
C LEU A 158 -7.05 1.54 -3.53
N SER A 159 -6.12 2.07 -2.73
CA SER A 159 -5.17 3.13 -3.11
C SER A 159 -5.81 4.41 -3.67
N HIS A 160 -7.13 4.55 -3.58
CA HIS A 160 -7.89 5.72 -4.01
C HIS A 160 -8.11 6.63 -2.81
N VAL A 161 -7.37 7.74 -2.78
CA VAL A 161 -7.50 8.81 -1.78
C VAL A 161 -8.96 9.29 -1.66
N GLU A 162 -9.65 9.46 -2.80
CA GLU A 162 -11.04 9.94 -2.83
C GLU A 162 -11.99 9.01 -2.07
N THR A 163 -11.77 7.69 -2.13
CA THR A 163 -12.55 6.71 -1.38
C THR A 163 -12.33 6.84 0.12
N VAL A 164 -11.09 7.14 0.55
CA VAL A 164 -10.77 7.37 1.97
C VAL A 164 -11.43 8.66 2.47
N VAL A 165 -11.35 9.74 1.70
CA VAL A 165 -11.98 11.02 2.04
C VAL A 165 -13.51 10.88 2.11
N TRP A 166 -14.11 10.18 1.15
CA TRP A 166 -15.54 9.87 1.17
C TRP A 166 -15.92 9.00 2.38
N LEU A 167 -15.10 8.00 2.73
CA LEU A 167 -15.34 7.18 3.90
C LEU A 167 -15.26 7.98 5.20
N CYS A 168 -14.33 8.94 5.30
CA CYS A 168 -14.22 9.88 6.41
C CYS A 168 -15.45 10.79 6.56
N GLN A 169 -16.15 11.12 5.47
CA GLN A 169 -17.41 11.87 5.51
C GLN A 169 -18.59 11.02 5.97
N LEU A 170 -18.55 9.74 5.64
CA LEU A 170 -19.59 8.78 6.00
C LEU A 170 -19.45 8.31 7.46
N ALA A 171 -18.22 8.12 7.93
CA ALA A 171 -17.92 7.65 9.26
C ALA A 171 -17.90 8.81 10.27
N ASP A 172 -18.47 8.60 11.46
CA ASP A 172 -18.33 9.56 12.55
C ASP A 172 -16.96 9.39 13.23
N LEU A 173 -16.11 10.41 13.13
CA LEU A 173 -14.76 10.45 13.74
C LEU A 173 -14.79 10.09 15.23
N ARG A 174 -15.83 10.50 15.98
CA ARG A 174 -15.94 10.21 17.41
C ARG A 174 -16.19 8.73 17.68
N SER A 175 -16.96 8.09 16.82
CA SER A 175 -17.26 6.65 16.92
C SER A 175 -16.05 5.80 16.55
N VAL A 176 -15.26 6.25 15.58
CA VAL A 176 -14.00 5.60 15.17
C VAL A 176 -12.94 5.66 16.30
N LEU A 177 -12.80 6.82 16.93
CA LEU A 177 -11.80 7.07 17.97
C LEU A 177 -12.28 6.76 19.40
N GLN A 178 -13.50 6.23 19.55
CA GLN A 178 -14.05 5.85 20.86
C GLN A 178 -13.13 4.83 21.54
N LYS A 179 -12.87 4.98 22.85
CA LYS A 179 -12.00 4.04 23.58
C LYS A 179 -12.74 2.72 23.89
N PRO A 180 -12.14 1.55 23.63
CA PRO A 180 -10.83 1.35 23.00
C PRO A 180 -10.87 1.66 21.50
N CYS A 181 -9.85 2.41 21.01
CA CYS A 181 -9.76 2.87 19.62
C CYS A 181 -10.02 1.69 18.68
N LYS A 182 -10.95 1.89 17.74
CA LYS A 182 -11.36 0.83 16.81
C LYS A 182 -10.35 0.61 15.69
N LEU A 183 -9.36 1.50 15.57
CA LEU A 183 -8.34 1.45 14.53
C LEU A 183 -6.98 1.02 15.08
N SER A 184 -6.28 0.18 14.32
CA SER A 184 -4.87 -0.16 14.58
C SER A 184 -3.92 0.99 14.26
N GLN A 185 -2.73 0.97 14.87
CA GLN A 185 -1.73 2.03 14.69
C GLN A 185 -1.25 2.15 13.24
N SER A 186 -1.18 1.04 12.50
CA SER A 186 -0.83 1.04 11.07
C SER A 186 -1.91 1.70 10.22
N VAL A 187 -3.18 1.44 10.51
CA VAL A 187 -4.33 2.08 9.82
C VAL A 187 -4.36 3.57 10.14
N LEU A 188 -4.19 3.97 11.41
CA LEU A 188 -4.11 5.38 11.80
C LEU A 188 -3.00 6.12 11.04
N LEU A 189 -1.79 5.57 11.01
CA LEU A 189 -0.64 6.18 10.34
C LEU A 189 -0.88 6.30 8.83
N SER A 190 -1.48 5.28 8.21
CA SER A 190 -1.81 5.28 6.79
C SER A 190 -2.90 6.30 6.45
N LEU A 191 -3.92 6.46 7.30
CA LEU A 191 -4.95 7.48 7.13
C LEU A 191 -4.38 8.89 7.25
N VAL A 192 -3.54 9.14 8.25
CA VAL A 192 -2.84 10.42 8.43
C VAL A 192 -2.00 10.75 7.19
N GLN A 193 -1.28 9.77 6.64
CA GLN A 193 -0.50 9.94 5.41
C GLN A 193 -1.40 10.26 4.20
N GLN A 194 -2.47 9.49 4.01
CA GLN A 194 -3.34 9.60 2.84
C GLN A 194 -4.16 10.91 2.84
N LEU A 195 -4.66 11.33 3.99
CA LEU A 195 -5.34 12.63 4.13
C LEU A 195 -4.35 13.79 3.97
N GLY A 196 -3.13 13.62 4.47
CA GLY A 196 -2.06 14.60 4.36
C GLY A 196 -1.55 14.83 2.94
N SER A 197 -1.58 13.81 2.07
CA SER A 197 -1.18 13.94 0.66
C SER A 197 -2.24 14.66 -0.19
N ASP A 198 -3.50 14.65 0.25
CA ASP A 198 -4.65 15.17 -0.49
C ASP A 198 -5.19 16.52 0.00
N LEU A 199 -4.43 17.20 0.86
CA LEU A 199 -4.82 18.52 1.37
C LEU A 199 -5.05 19.54 0.25
N GLY A 200 -4.44 19.37 -0.93
CA GLY A 200 -4.62 20.25 -2.08
C GLY A 200 -5.89 20.02 -2.91
N ASN A 201 -6.60 18.90 -2.69
CA ASN A 201 -7.76 18.53 -3.49
C ASN A 201 -9.07 19.04 -2.85
N ARG A 202 -9.96 19.61 -3.66
CA ARG A 202 -11.25 20.19 -3.20
C ARG A 202 -12.33 19.13 -2.93
N GLY A 203 -12.07 17.86 -3.28
CA GLY A 203 -12.92 16.74 -2.89
C GLY A 203 -12.80 16.50 -1.39
N GLY A 204 -13.82 16.89 -0.64
CA GLY A 204 -13.86 16.84 0.83
C GLY A 204 -13.27 18.08 1.48
N GLY A 205 -14.01 18.66 2.43
CA GLY A 205 -13.67 19.94 3.04
C GLY A 205 -12.25 19.91 3.63
N MET A 206 -11.44 20.92 3.31
CA MET A 206 -10.08 21.05 3.84
C MET A 206 -10.08 20.99 5.37
N GLN A 207 -11.03 21.67 6.02
CA GLN A 207 -11.20 21.64 7.46
C GLN A 207 -11.48 20.23 8.01
N GLU A 208 -12.32 19.45 7.35
CA GLU A 208 -12.66 18.09 7.77
C GLU A 208 -11.43 17.18 7.73
N LYS A 209 -10.61 17.27 6.67
CA LYS A 209 -9.34 16.54 6.59
C LYS A 209 -8.39 16.94 7.72
N LEU A 210 -8.30 18.22 8.05
CA LEU A 210 -7.46 18.70 9.15
C LEU A 210 -7.94 18.21 10.51
N ASP A 211 -9.25 18.19 10.75
CA ASP A 211 -9.85 17.68 11.99
C ASP A 211 -9.56 16.17 12.14
N TRP A 212 -9.73 15.40 11.06
CA TRP A 212 -9.37 13.98 11.03
C TRP A 212 -7.88 13.77 11.30
N ILE A 213 -6.99 14.48 10.59
CA ILE A 213 -5.54 14.36 10.80
C ILE A 213 -5.16 14.72 12.24
N GLN A 214 -5.75 15.78 12.79
CA GLN A 214 -5.52 16.22 14.16
C GLN A 214 -5.82 15.08 15.15
N ASP A 215 -7.03 14.54 15.11
CA ASP A 215 -7.49 13.58 16.11
C ASP A 215 -6.85 12.19 15.92
N LEU A 216 -6.59 11.78 14.67
CA LEU A 216 -5.83 10.57 14.37
C LEU A 216 -4.39 10.68 14.88
N ALA A 217 -3.73 11.83 14.66
CA ALA A 217 -2.35 12.05 15.11
C ALA A 217 -2.22 12.01 16.64
N LEU A 218 -3.21 12.50 17.38
CA LEU A 218 -3.24 12.43 18.85
C LEU A 218 -3.36 10.99 19.38
N GLN A 219 -3.78 10.04 18.54
CA GLN A 219 -3.96 8.63 18.89
C GLN A 219 -2.78 7.75 18.44
N LEU A 220 -1.79 8.32 17.76
CA LEU A 220 -0.58 7.62 17.38
C LEU A 220 0.31 7.37 18.60
N ASP A 221 0.76 6.13 18.75
CA ASP A 221 1.76 5.73 19.73
C ASP A 221 3.14 5.69 19.07
N THR A 222 3.96 6.67 19.39
CA THR A 222 5.35 6.78 18.89
C THR A 222 6.28 5.74 19.51
N SER A 223 5.83 5.00 20.53
CA SER A 223 6.60 3.97 21.24
C SER A 223 6.49 2.58 20.60
N ASP A 224 5.68 2.44 19.54
CA ASP A 224 5.48 1.16 18.85
C ASP A 224 6.77 0.72 18.13
N PRO A 225 7.39 -0.41 18.52
CA PRO A 225 8.66 -0.86 17.97
C PRO A 225 8.60 -1.23 16.47
N VAL A 226 7.42 -1.53 15.94
CA VAL A 226 7.23 -1.90 14.53
C VAL A 226 7.04 -0.66 13.67
N LEU A 227 6.29 0.33 14.15
CA LEU A 227 5.92 1.51 13.38
C LEU A 227 6.87 2.71 13.57
N ALA A 228 7.58 2.79 14.69
CA ALA A 228 8.58 3.82 14.97
C ALA A 228 9.54 4.13 13.79
N PRO A 229 10.17 3.15 13.11
CA PRO A 229 11.09 3.45 12.00
C PRO A 229 10.40 4.10 10.78
N HIS A 230 9.11 3.86 10.59
CA HIS A 230 8.33 4.41 9.47
C HIS A 230 7.63 5.73 9.82
N MET A 231 7.38 5.97 11.10
CA MET A 231 6.62 7.13 11.56
C MET A 231 7.37 8.46 11.33
N GLY A 232 8.68 8.51 11.57
CA GLY A 232 9.49 9.72 11.37
C GLY A 232 9.45 10.28 9.93
N PRO A 233 9.74 9.47 8.90
CA PRO A 233 9.62 9.89 7.51
C PRO A 233 8.20 10.33 7.12
N ILE A 234 7.17 9.58 7.53
CA ILE A 234 5.76 9.88 7.20
C ILE A 234 5.33 11.21 7.82
N LEU A 235 5.61 11.44 9.09
CA LEU A 235 5.29 12.69 9.77
C LEU A 235 6.08 13.89 9.20
N SER A 236 7.33 13.66 8.77
CA SER A 236 8.13 14.68 8.09
C SER A 236 7.53 15.08 6.74
N GLN A 237 7.04 14.09 5.98
CA GLN A 237 6.35 14.34 4.72
C GLN A 237 5.01 15.05 4.93
N LEU A 238 4.25 14.66 5.94
CA LEU A 238 3.01 15.33 6.33
C LEU A 238 3.26 16.80 6.67
N LEU A 239 4.32 17.11 7.43
CA LEU A 239 4.70 18.48 7.75
C LEU A 239 5.03 19.31 6.49
N ALA A 240 5.67 18.70 5.48
CA ALA A 240 5.93 19.36 4.20
C ALA A 240 4.62 19.64 3.45
N ASN A 241 3.70 18.67 3.41
CA ASN A 241 2.41 18.82 2.74
C ASN A 241 1.52 19.87 3.42
N LEU A 242 1.50 19.90 4.75
CA LEU A 242 0.76 20.91 5.53
C LEU A 242 1.24 22.32 5.22
N LYS A 243 2.55 22.55 5.14
CA LYS A 243 3.13 23.85 4.77
C LYS A 243 2.79 24.26 3.34
N ALA A 244 2.84 23.30 2.41
CA ALA A 244 2.49 23.55 1.02
C ALA A 244 1.00 23.89 0.87
N ALA A 245 0.13 23.19 1.57
CA ALA A 245 -1.31 23.44 1.59
C ALA A 245 -1.65 24.76 2.28
N GLU A 246 -1.02 25.09 3.42
CA GLU A 246 -1.21 26.36 4.14
C GLU A 246 -0.91 27.58 3.26
N ALA A 247 0.08 27.49 2.35
CA ALA A 247 0.43 28.56 1.43
C ALA A 247 -0.67 28.87 0.39
N VAL A 248 -1.54 27.91 0.10
CA VAL A 248 -2.62 28.00 -0.90
C VAL A 248 -4.00 28.13 -0.24
N ALA A 249 -4.09 27.84 1.06
CA ALA A 249 -5.34 27.80 1.81
C ALA A 249 -5.94 29.19 2.09
N PRO A 250 -7.28 29.29 2.24
CA PRO A 250 -7.93 30.49 2.74
C PRO A 250 -7.45 30.85 4.16
N ARG A 251 -7.49 32.14 4.51
CA ARG A 251 -7.04 32.63 5.83
C ARG A 251 -7.82 32.04 7.02
N GLU A 252 -9.04 31.57 6.79
CA GLU A 252 -9.93 31.02 7.82
C GLU A 252 -9.41 29.69 8.39
N ASP A 253 -8.73 28.88 7.57
CA ASP A 253 -8.22 27.55 7.97
C ASP A 253 -6.83 27.62 8.63
N SER A 254 -6.20 28.81 8.68
CA SER A 254 -4.82 28.99 9.16
C SER A 254 -4.62 28.54 10.61
N SER A 255 -5.64 28.67 11.47
CA SER A 255 -5.54 28.16 12.85
C SER A 255 -5.46 26.63 12.90
N ALA A 256 -6.25 25.92 12.06
CA ALA A 256 -6.26 24.46 12.02
C ALA A 256 -4.91 23.92 11.52
N PHE A 257 -4.36 24.50 10.44
CA PHE A 257 -3.02 24.17 9.94
C PHE A 257 -1.94 24.31 11.00
N ARG A 258 -1.98 25.40 11.78
CA ARG A 258 -1.02 25.64 12.87
C ARG A 258 -1.13 24.59 13.97
N ILE A 259 -2.35 24.24 14.39
CA ILE A 259 -2.57 23.22 15.42
C ILE A 259 -2.02 21.87 14.97
N VAL A 260 -2.42 21.40 13.79
CA VAL A 260 -1.94 20.13 13.23
C VAL A 260 -0.42 20.14 13.08
N THR A 261 0.15 21.24 12.58
CA THR A 261 1.60 21.41 12.45
C THR A 261 2.33 21.29 13.79
N HIS A 262 1.78 21.84 14.87
CA HIS A 262 2.37 21.73 16.20
C HIS A 262 2.30 20.30 16.75
N ILE A 263 1.19 19.60 16.55
CA ILE A 263 1.03 18.20 16.96
C ILE A 263 2.04 17.31 16.23
N VAL A 264 2.12 17.42 14.90
CA VAL A 264 3.05 16.63 14.08
C VAL A 264 4.50 16.89 14.48
N LYS A 265 4.88 18.16 14.75
CA LYS A 265 6.21 18.49 15.27
C LYS A 265 6.49 17.86 16.62
N SER A 266 5.51 17.87 17.53
CA SER A 266 5.63 17.23 18.84
C SER A 266 5.80 15.72 18.74
N LEU A 267 5.09 15.06 17.82
CA LEU A 267 5.25 13.63 17.57
C LEU A 267 6.63 13.33 16.97
N LEU A 268 7.09 14.14 16.02
CA LEU A 268 8.42 14.01 15.43
C LEU A 268 9.54 14.12 16.47
N THR A 269 9.40 14.99 17.48
CA THR A 269 10.39 15.08 18.57
C THR A 269 10.39 13.85 19.47
N THR A 270 9.28 13.12 19.57
CA THR A 270 9.18 11.87 20.35
C THR A 270 9.66 10.65 19.54
N CYS A 271 9.64 10.72 18.21
CA CYS A 271 10.17 9.67 17.33
C CYS A 271 11.71 9.70 17.14
N GLN A 272 12.40 10.73 17.64
CA GLN A 272 13.86 10.88 17.58
C GLN A 272 14.53 10.31 18.83
#